data_AF-A0A5D4TAS5-F1
#
_entry.id   AF-A0A5D4TAS5-F1
#
_cell.length_a   1.000
_cell.length_b   1.000
_cell.length_c   1.000
_cell.angle_alpha   90.00
_cell.angle_beta   90.00
_cell.angle_gamma   90.00
#
_symmetry.space_group_name_H-M   'P 1'
#
loop_
_entity.id
_entity.type
_entity.pdbx_description
1 polymer ?
#
loop_
_entity_poly.entity_id
_entity_poly.type
_entity_poly.pdbx_seq_one_letter_code
_entity_poly.pdbx_strand_id
1 'polypeptide(L)'
;MINKLPNAFPVPENIRTEFSKNKSMLVKRSIMSPLRQSKVYTGTSPILMVIPSTDINLLALGITLQEVSNCHLMIIKRLTPKTENKIHRYIAQYNIRGLIGVEEKENNGYEYMFNDHFHPLINYITEKYIDTTVPNTITKEEDYCLKENKPSVKFFINKNDATSFLPVLLSLLKVLPTQIEHNQEPWITATVSDAFKVSMITPFNRLELTRETKDQWGLNEHDYVFVLNPITGFFRKCMVYETKKNLGANEVILSTGVKKSLFGSSAVEPILIQKAARFPVHHIQTQSASDVQLNRIVVSENMMNKLKSTESPYIELMNPYTGASFDFHISQLAHQPGLSDDKTIKLNYIQRQFLEYEQPPDFIPPTVLKDLCLNLSLTESEQLLLKSTYGEGKVLERISYQESLQLKKALKKAGYYHTFMYPVNHYYKEAKKLSIKKRITNKLLTAFIGNKQLSLKVIRPYTSDETSNIIRLTKSTMTLLGIEEADTVILSYRNKTAKAQVLEMNDLELIKETNIMSSSSMMNISVAVPSTIRTHLGLNNIGKVILVERDMTFLLKKNWNIQFVPIIAVMFTVLSVSIFTTWIRILLLLLFVPLSMYVTLSRVRYSISNKKQS
;
A
#
# COMPACT_ATOMS: atom_id res chain seq x y z
N MET A 1 3.84 -10.20 -37.37
CA MET A 1 2.73 -10.78 -36.58
C MET A 1 3.28 -11.31 -35.27
N ILE A 2 3.02 -10.61 -34.18
CA ILE A 2 3.38 -11.04 -32.81
C ILE A 2 2.09 -11.53 -32.19
N ASN A 3 1.92 -12.85 -32.16
CA ASN A 3 0.82 -13.44 -31.41
C ASN A 3 1.08 -13.20 -29.92
N LYS A 4 0.10 -12.61 -29.22
CA LYS A 4 -0.20 -13.07 -27.86
C LYS A 4 -0.25 -14.59 -27.96
N LEU A 5 0.67 -15.33 -27.36
CA LEU A 5 0.60 -16.78 -27.34
C LEU A 5 -0.76 -17.16 -26.76
N PRO A 6 -1.73 -17.62 -27.58
CA PRO A 6 -2.87 -18.32 -27.05
C PRO A 6 -2.32 -19.65 -26.54
N ASN A 7 -2.94 -20.21 -25.52
CA ASN A 7 -2.72 -21.58 -25.08
C ASN A 7 -2.89 -22.57 -26.26
N ALA A 8 -1.85 -22.80 -27.06
CA ALA A 8 -1.81 -23.81 -28.13
C ALA A 8 -0.46 -23.77 -28.86
N PHE A 9 0.62 -24.23 -28.23
CA PHE A 9 1.51 -25.11 -28.99
C PHE A 9 0.97 -26.54 -28.79
N PRO A 10 0.97 -27.41 -29.81
CA PRO A 10 0.86 -28.84 -29.59
C PRO A 10 2.11 -29.22 -28.78
N VAL A 11 1.97 -29.16 -27.44
CA VAL A 11 2.99 -29.61 -26.51
C VAL A 11 3.17 -31.10 -26.80
N PRO A 12 4.35 -31.53 -27.28
CA PRO A 12 4.65 -32.93 -27.52
C PRO A 12 4.24 -33.78 -26.31
N GLU A 13 3.74 -34.99 -26.55
CA GLU A 13 3.13 -35.83 -25.52
C GLU A 13 4.09 -36.14 -24.36
N ASN A 14 5.37 -36.29 -24.68
CA ASN A 14 6.48 -36.41 -23.73
C ASN A 14 6.66 -35.17 -22.82
N ILE A 15 6.42 -33.95 -23.32
CA ILE A 15 6.44 -32.74 -22.49
C ILE A 15 5.19 -32.70 -21.60
N ARG A 16 4.03 -33.16 -22.08
CA ARG A 16 2.79 -33.23 -21.27
C ARG A 16 2.91 -34.21 -20.11
N THR A 17 3.54 -35.36 -20.34
CA THR A 17 3.79 -36.35 -19.28
C THR A 17 4.74 -35.81 -18.22
N GLU A 18 5.83 -35.15 -18.62
CA GLU A 18 6.79 -34.61 -17.66
C GLU A 18 6.22 -33.40 -16.89
N PHE A 19 5.43 -32.55 -17.58
CA PHE A 19 4.64 -31.50 -16.95
C PHE A 19 3.67 -32.07 -15.90
N SER A 20 2.92 -33.12 -16.23
CA SER A 20 1.99 -33.79 -15.32
C SER A 20 2.72 -34.36 -14.09
N LYS A 21 3.88 -34.97 -14.30
CA LYS A 21 4.75 -35.51 -13.26
C LYS A 21 5.24 -34.41 -12.31
N ASN A 22 5.80 -33.32 -12.84
CA ASN A 22 6.24 -32.16 -12.05
C ASN A 22 5.09 -31.51 -11.26
N LYS A 23 3.93 -31.34 -11.90
CA LYS A 23 2.70 -30.84 -11.27
C LYS A 23 2.24 -31.76 -10.14
N SER A 24 2.27 -33.08 -10.34
CA SER A 24 1.91 -34.06 -9.31
C SER A 24 2.89 -34.08 -8.13
N MET A 25 4.18 -33.90 -8.39
CA MET A 25 5.23 -33.83 -7.37
C MET A 25 5.07 -32.59 -6.48
N LEU A 26 4.72 -31.45 -7.06
CA LEU A 26 4.38 -30.23 -6.31
C LEU A 26 3.14 -30.41 -5.43
N VAL A 27 2.15 -31.19 -5.89
CA VAL A 27 0.96 -31.55 -5.11
C VAL A 27 1.32 -32.47 -3.95
N LYS A 28 2.19 -33.47 -4.18
CA LYS A 28 2.68 -34.41 -3.14
C LYS A 28 3.54 -33.73 -2.09
N ARG A 29 4.45 -32.82 -2.47
CA ARG A 29 5.35 -32.10 -1.53
C ARG A 29 4.64 -31.02 -0.71
N SER A 30 3.31 -30.91 -0.75
CA SER A 30 2.50 -29.85 -0.09
C SER A 30 2.79 -28.40 -0.56
N ILE A 31 3.78 -28.18 -1.44
CA ILE A 31 4.11 -26.86 -2.01
C ILE A 31 2.90 -26.25 -2.75
N MET A 32 2.01 -27.08 -3.32
CA MET A 32 0.76 -26.63 -3.94
C MET A 32 -0.42 -26.43 -2.98
N SER A 33 -0.41 -26.92 -1.75
CA SER A 33 -1.57 -26.79 -0.85
C SER A 33 -1.91 -25.32 -0.52
N PRO A 34 -0.93 -24.39 -0.37
CA PRO A 34 -1.23 -22.96 -0.29
C PRO A 34 -1.57 -22.35 -1.66
N LEU A 35 -1.05 -22.90 -2.76
CA LEU A 35 -1.22 -22.37 -4.13
C LEU A 35 -2.60 -22.68 -4.73
N ARG A 36 -3.25 -23.80 -4.35
CA ARG A 36 -4.57 -24.18 -4.85
C ARG A 36 -5.70 -23.22 -4.44
N GLN A 37 -5.49 -22.39 -3.40
CA GLN A 37 -6.54 -21.49 -2.89
C GLN A 37 -6.48 -20.06 -3.47
N SER A 38 -5.38 -19.64 -4.11
CA SER A 38 -5.27 -18.30 -4.66
C SER A 38 -5.63 -18.27 -6.15
N LYS A 39 -6.91 -17.97 -6.45
CA LYS A 39 -7.28 -17.46 -7.78
C LYS A 39 -6.38 -16.26 -8.10
N VAL A 40 -5.66 -16.34 -9.22
CA VAL A 40 -5.07 -15.25 -10.01
C VAL A 40 -4.65 -14.03 -9.16
N TYR A 41 -3.38 -13.96 -8.76
CA TYR A 41 -2.83 -12.76 -8.15
C TYR A 41 -2.82 -11.62 -9.18
N THR A 42 -3.91 -10.85 -9.20
CA THR A 42 -3.96 -9.54 -9.86
C THR A 42 -3.13 -8.56 -9.02
N GLY A 43 -1.95 -8.17 -9.50
CA GLY A 43 -1.17 -7.09 -8.87
C GLY A 43 0.33 -7.37 -8.62
N THR A 44 0.88 -8.50 -9.05
CA THR A 44 2.33 -8.72 -9.04
C THR A 44 2.92 -8.27 -10.38
N SER A 45 4.01 -7.52 -10.36
CA SER A 45 4.69 -7.04 -11.57
C SER A 45 5.11 -8.21 -12.47
N PRO A 46 5.07 -8.07 -13.81
CA PRO A 46 5.34 -9.19 -14.70
C PRO A 46 6.83 -9.53 -14.69
N ILE A 47 7.16 -10.79 -14.38
CA ILE A 47 8.51 -11.36 -14.49
C ILE A 47 8.60 -12.12 -15.80
N LEU A 48 9.74 -12.00 -16.47
CA LEU A 48 10.07 -12.82 -17.63
C LEU A 48 11.06 -13.93 -17.23
N MET A 49 10.71 -15.17 -17.54
CA MET A 49 11.61 -16.31 -17.51
C MET A 49 12.09 -16.60 -18.92
N VAL A 50 13.41 -16.64 -19.11
CA VAL A 50 14.05 -16.94 -20.40
C VAL A 50 14.79 -18.27 -20.29
N ILE A 51 14.40 -19.21 -21.14
CA ILE A 51 15.00 -20.55 -21.19
C ILE A 51 15.60 -20.75 -22.59
N PRO A 52 16.93 -20.56 -22.77
CA PRO A 52 17.61 -20.85 -24.02
C PRO A 52 17.95 -22.35 -24.15
N SER A 53 16.96 -23.24 -24.02
CA SER A 53 17.17 -24.69 -24.11
C SER A 53 16.06 -25.39 -24.91
N THR A 54 16.41 -26.51 -25.54
CA THR A 54 15.49 -27.46 -26.16
C THR A 54 15.15 -28.64 -25.23
N ASP A 55 15.69 -28.66 -24.02
CA ASP A 55 15.51 -29.75 -23.07
C ASP A 55 14.06 -29.85 -22.56
N ILE A 56 13.53 -31.07 -22.57
CA ILE A 56 12.13 -31.37 -22.23
C ILE A 56 11.82 -31.05 -20.76
N ASN A 57 12.76 -31.29 -19.84
CA ASN A 57 12.56 -31.08 -18.41
C ASN A 57 12.49 -29.59 -18.09
N LEU A 58 13.39 -28.79 -18.67
CA LEU A 58 13.39 -27.32 -18.51
C LEU A 58 12.17 -26.67 -19.18
N LEU A 59 11.73 -27.19 -20.34
CA LEU A 59 10.51 -26.73 -20.99
C LEU A 59 9.27 -27.03 -20.14
N ALA A 60 9.16 -28.25 -19.61
CA ALA A 60 8.07 -28.64 -18.72
C ALA A 60 8.07 -27.81 -17.43
N LEU A 61 9.25 -27.50 -16.88
CA LEU A 61 9.43 -26.61 -15.73
C LEU A 61 8.87 -25.21 -16.00
N GLY A 62 9.29 -24.58 -17.11
CA GLY A 62 8.84 -23.25 -17.51
C GLY A 62 7.32 -23.18 -17.69
N ILE A 63 6.73 -24.17 -18.36
CA ILE A 63 5.27 -24.25 -18.56
C ILE A 63 4.53 -24.44 -17.23
N THR A 64 5.07 -25.28 -16.33
CA THR A 64 4.53 -25.47 -14.97
C THR A 64 4.52 -24.16 -14.20
N LEU A 65 5.60 -23.39 -14.24
CA LEU A 65 5.69 -22.11 -13.58
C LEU A 65 4.74 -21.07 -14.21
N GLN A 66 4.60 -21.06 -15.53
CA GLN A 66 3.66 -20.16 -16.22
C GLN A 66 2.19 -20.47 -15.87
N GLU A 67 1.81 -21.73 -15.65
CA GLU A 67 0.44 -22.07 -15.22
C GLU A 67 0.16 -21.74 -13.76
N VAL A 68 1.16 -21.94 -12.89
CA VAL A 68 0.99 -21.85 -11.43
C VAL A 68 1.30 -20.43 -10.92
N SER A 69 1.96 -19.58 -11.72
CA SER A 69 2.33 -18.22 -11.38
C SER A 69 2.03 -17.24 -12.53
N ASN A 70 2.03 -15.93 -12.25
CA ASN A 70 1.81 -14.89 -13.26
C ASN A 70 3.10 -14.53 -14.04
N CYS A 71 3.92 -15.54 -14.37
CA CYS A 71 5.20 -15.39 -15.04
C CYS A 71 5.06 -15.47 -16.56
N HIS A 72 5.76 -14.58 -17.27
CA HIS A 72 5.91 -14.67 -18.72
C HIS A 72 7.04 -15.65 -19.04
N LEU A 73 6.79 -16.58 -19.96
CA LEU A 73 7.81 -17.54 -20.40
C LEU A 73 8.26 -17.22 -21.83
N MET A 74 9.57 -17.15 -22.05
CA MET A 74 10.18 -17.03 -23.37
C MET A 74 11.20 -18.14 -23.58
N ILE A 75 10.86 -19.06 -24.47
CA ILE A 75 11.72 -20.18 -24.86
C ILE A 75 12.48 -19.77 -26.11
N ILE A 76 13.80 -19.96 -26.11
CA ILE A 76 14.67 -19.57 -27.21
C ILE A 76 15.53 -20.77 -27.61
N LYS A 77 15.59 -21.09 -28.91
CA LYS A 77 16.41 -22.22 -29.39
C LYS A 77 17.92 -21.97 -29.25
N ARG A 78 18.35 -20.73 -29.45
CA ARG A 78 19.75 -20.31 -29.33
C ARG A 78 19.81 -18.82 -29.04
N LEU A 79 20.69 -18.42 -28.12
CA LEU A 79 20.97 -17.02 -27.86
C LEU A 79 21.78 -16.42 -29.02
N THR A 80 21.27 -15.35 -29.62
CA THR A 80 21.89 -14.56 -30.69
C THR A 80 21.60 -13.08 -30.46
N PRO A 81 22.38 -12.14 -31.04
CA PRO A 81 22.08 -10.71 -30.93
C PRO A 81 20.67 -10.32 -31.42
N LYS A 82 20.11 -11.10 -32.36
CA LYS A 82 18.72 -10.91 -32.83
C LYS A 82 17.68 -11.33 -31.80
N THR A 83 17.90 -12.42 -31.07
CA THR A 83 16.97 -12.90 -30.03
C THR A 83 17.05 -12.03 -28.78
N GLU A 84 18.24 -11.53 -28.44
CA GLU A 84 18.44 -10.58 -27.35
C GLU A 84 17.69 -9.26 -27.58
N ASN A 85 17.80 -8.69 -28.79
CA ASN A 85 16.99 -7.53 -29.19
C ASN A 85 15.47 -7.79 -29.08
N LYS A 86 15.02 -9.01 -29.35
CA LYS A 86 13.60 -9.39 -29.17
C LYS A 86 13.22 -9.46 -27.69
N ILE A 87 14.08 -10.01 -26.84
CA ILE A 87 13.88 -10.01 -25.38
C ILE A 87 13.75 -8.57 -24.88
N HIS A 88 14.66 -7.68 -25.30
CA HIS A 88 14.62 -6.27 -24.89
C HIS A 88 13.34 -5.54 -25.32
N ARG A 89 12.90 -5.75 -26.57
CA ARG A 89 11.60 -5.20 -27.03
C ARG A 89 10.43 -5.77 -26.23
N TYR A 90 10.47 -7.06 -25.89
CA TYR A 90 9.43 -7.68 -25.07
C TYR A 90 9.39 -7.10 -23.66
N ILE A 91 10.56 -6.94 -23.03
CA ILE A 91 10.70 -6.32 -21.71
C ILE A 91 10.09 -4.91 -21.70
N ALA A 92 10.39 -4.09 -22.71
CA ALA A 92 9.84 -2.75 -22.84
C ALA A 92 8.33 -2.75 -23.12
N GLN A 93 7.85 -3.62 -24.02
CA GLN A 93 6.44 -3.70 -24.41
C GLN A 93 5.52 -4.12 -23.27
N TYR A 94 5.97 -5.05 -22.43
CA TYR A 94 5.18 -5.63 -21.34
C TYR A 94 5.55 -5.08 -19.96
N ASN A 95 6.42 -4.08 -19.92
CA ASN A 95 6.92 -3.46 -18.67
C ASN A 95 7.42 -4.51 -17.65
N ILE A 96 8.20 -5.48 -18.13
CA ILE A 96 8.75 -6.57 -17.32
C ILE A 96 9.65 -5.97 -16.23
N ARG A 97 9.42 -6.32 -14.96
CA ARG A 97 10.13 -5.76 -13.81
C ARG A 97 11.23 -6.66 -13.22
N GLY A 98 11.29 -7.93 -13.62
CA GLY A 98 12.35 -8.85 -13.21
C GLY A 98 12.61 -9.92 -14.26
N LEU A 99 13.81 -10.49 -14.25
CA LEU A 99 14.28 -11.41 -15.28
C LEU A 99 14.94 -12.64 -14.63
N ILE A 100 14.50 -13.84 -15.03
CA ILE A 100 15.12 -15.10 -14.61
C ILE A 100 15.62 -15.81 -15.86
N GLY A 101 16.95 -15.95 -15.97
CA GLY A 101 17.58 -16.83 -16.96
C GLY A 101 17.72 -18.23 -16.38
N VAL A 102 17.41 -19.26 -17.17
CA VAL A 102 17.70 -20.66 -16.79
C VAL A 102 18.43 -21.33 -17.93
N GLU A 103 19.71 -21.59 -17.74
CA GLU A 103 20.60 -22.25 -18.69
C GLU A 103 21.00 -23.64 -18.20
N GLU A 104 21.31 -24.51 -19.16
CA GLU A 104 21.82 -25.85 -18.88
C GLU A 104 23.35 -25.82 -18.78
N LYS A 105 23.91 -26.37 -17.70
CA LYS A 105 25.35 -26.64 -17.55
C LYS A 105 25.55 -27.97 -16.80
N GLU A 106 26.76 -28.51 -16.86
CA GLU A 106 27.14 -29.74 -16.15
C GLU A 106 27.06 -29.59 -14.62
N ASN A 107 27.37 -28.39 -14.11
CA ASN A 107 27.30 -28.08 -12.69
C ASN A 107 26.16 -27.09 -12.41
N ASN A 108 25.45 -27.34 -11.31
CA ASN A 108 24.49 -26.38 -10.77
C ASN A 108 25.23 -25.11 -10.32
N GLY A 109 24.66 -23.95 -10.62
CA GLY A 109 25.29 -22.64 -10.42
C GLY A 109 24.28 -21.51 -10.50
N TYR A 110 24.66 -20.31 -10.07
CA TYR A 110 23.96 -19.09 -10.50
C TYR A 110 24.92 -17.92 -10.63
N GLU A 111 24.62 -17.06 -11.60
CA GLU A 111 25.24 -15.78 -11.85
C GLU A 111 24.24 -14.66 -11.57
N TYR A 112 24.76 -13.56 -11.03
CA TYR A 112 24.02 -12.34 -10.74
C TYR A 112 24.96 -11.15 -10.97
N MET A 113 24.41 -9.97 -11.24
CA MET A 113 25.24 -8.78 -11.42
C MET A 113 25.70 -8.22 -10.08
N PHE A 114 26.89 -7.62 -10.06
CA PHE A 114 27.45 -6.94 -8.88
C PHE A 114 26.52 -5.88 -8.25
N ASN A 115 25.47 -5.43 -8.96
CA ASN A 115 24.50 -4.45 -8.49
C ASN A 115 23.20 -5.05 -7.92
N ASP A 116 23.06 -6.38 -7.85
CA ASP A 116 21.86 -7.04 -7.33
C ASP A 116 21.95 -7.23 -5.79
N HIS A 117 21.36 -6.31 -5.03
CA HIS A 117 21.11 -6.45 -3.57
C HIS A 117 20.28 -7.70 -3.20
N PHE A 118 19.78 -8.42 -4.21
CA PHE A 118 19.11 -9.70 -4.11
C PHE A 118 20.04 -10.87 -3.78
N HIS A 119 21.36 -10.70 -3.94
CA HIS A 119 22.33 -11.78 -3.75
C HIS A 119 22.26 -12.48 -2.38
N PRO A 120 22.26 -11.79 -1.22
CA PRO A 120 22.18 -12.47 0.08
C PRO A 120 20.93 -13.32 0.24
N LEU A 121 19.82 -12.88 -0.36
CA LEU A 121 18.55 -13.60 -0.33
C LEU A 121 18.58 -14.82 -1.26
N ILE A 122 19.11 -14.66 -2.48
CA ILE A 122 19.25 -15.76 -3.42
C ILE A 122 20.17 -16.83 -2.84
N ASN A 123 21.29 -16.44 -2.24
CA ASN A 123 22.22 -17.36 -1.58
C ASN A 123 21.51 -18.15 -0.50
N TYR A 124 20.84 -17.46 0.42
CA TYR A 124 20.14 -18.11 1.52
C TYR A 124 19.07 -19.09 1.02
N ILE A 125 18.26 -18.71 0.02
CA ILE A 125 17.24 -19.60 -0.56
C ILE A 125 17.93 -20.79 -1.24
N THR A 126 19.01 -20.56 -1.99
CA THR A 126 19.70 -21.59 -2.77
C THR A 126 20.40 -22.60 -1.86
N GLU A 127 21.15 -22.14 -0.85
CA GLU A 127 21.82 -22.97 0.16
C GLU A 127 20.84 -23.87 0.93
N LYS A 128 19.64 -23.36 1.21
CA LYS A 128 18.63 -24.10 1.99
C LYS A 128 17.91 -25.18 1.17
N TYR A 129 17.80 -25.00 -0.15
CA TYR A 129 17.02 -25.87 -1.02
C TYR A 129 17.83 -26.78 -1.93
N ILE A 130 19.07 -26.40 -2.17
CA ILE A 130 19.99 -27.11 -3.05
C ILE A 130 21.11 -27.57 -2.15
N ASP A 131 21.12 -28.85 -1.86
CA ASP A 131 22.01 -29.52 -0.91
C ASP A 131 23.45 -29.64 -1.46
N THR A 132 23.97 -28.56 -2.03
CA THR A 132 25.32 -28.48 -2.58
C THR A 132 25.86 -27.06 -2.43
N THR A 133 27.17 -26.95 -2.23
CA THR A 133 27.94 -25.70 -2.33
C THR A 133 27.88 -25.20 -3.78
N VAL A 134 26.77 -24.57 -4.16
CA VAL A 134 26.58 -24.00 -5.49
C VAL A 134 27.56 -22.83 -5.65
N PRO A 135 28.55 -22.90 -6.56
CA PRO A 135 29.44 -21.77 -6.78
C PRO A 135 28.64 -20.61 -7.36
N ASN A 136 28.72 -19.46 -6.70
CA ASN A 136 28.19 -18.20 -7.19
C ASN A 136 29.30 -17.41 -7.88
N THR A 137 29.01 -16.86 -9.06
CA THR A 137 29.95 -16.01 -9.79
C THR A 137 29.37 -14.62 -9.96
N ILE A 138 30.10 -13.61 -9.49
CA ILE A 138 29.82 -12.20 -9.76
C ILE A 138 30.31 -11.91 -11.16
N THR A 139 29.41 -11.57 -12.07
CA THR A 139 29.78 -11.08 -13.41
C THR A 139 29.80 -9.55 -13.42
N LYS A 140 30.82 -8.99 -14.10
CA LYS A 140 30.94 -7.55 -14.38
C LYS A 140 30.46 -7.19 -15.79
N GLU A 141 30.16 -8.20 -16.61
CA GLU A 141 29.69 -8.02 -17.98
C GLU A 141 28.16 -8.12 -18.01
N GLU A 142 27.51 -7.18 -18.70
CA GLU A 142 26.07 -7.26 -18.97
C GLU A 142 25.78 -8.47 -19.85
N ASP A 143 24.89 -9.34 -19.37
CA ASP A 143 24.38 -10.50 -20.11
C ASP A 143 22.93 -10.23 -20.56
N TYR A 144 22.40 -10.99 -21.51
CA TYR A 144 21.03 -10.82 -22.03
C TYR A 144 19.96 -10.84 -20.91
N CYS A 145 20.30 -11.52 -19.81
CA CYS A 145 19.50 -11.68 -18.61
C CYS A 145 19.86 -10.71 -17.47
N LEU A 146 20.99 -10.03 -17.53
CA LEU A 146 21.64 -9.30 -16.44
C LEU A 146 21.74 -7.82 -16.81
N LYS A 147 20.81 -6.99 -16.33
CA LYS A 147 20.74 -5.56 -16.68
C LYS A 147 20.96 -4.68 -15.46
N GLU A 148 21.71 -3.58 -15.61
CA GLU A 148 22.11 -2.68 -14.52
C GLU A 148 20.97 -2.08 -13.66
N ASN A 149 19.70 -2.23 -14.05
CA ASN A 149 18.56 -1.57 -13.40
C ASN A 149 17.35 -2.47 -13.11
N LYS A 150 17.46 -3.81 -13.26
CA LYS A 150 16.33 -4.72 -12.96
C LYS A 150 16.83 -5.93 -12.17
N PRO A 151 16.08 -6.39 -11.17
CA PRO A 151 16.44 -7.60 -10.44
C PRO A 151 16.50 -8.78 -11.42
N SER A 152 17.71 -9.30 -11.58
CA SER A 152 18.03 -10.31 -12.58
C SER A 152 18.85 -11.44 -11.99
N VAL A 153 18.50 -12.68 -12.31
CA VAL A 153 19.26 -13.85 -11.87
C VAL A 153 19.36 -14.83 -13.00
N LYS A 154 20.56 -15.38 -13.20
CA LYS A 154 20.81 -16.43 -14.19
C LYS A 154 21.19 -17.72 -13.47
N PHE A 155 20.37 -18.75 -13.62
CA PHE A 155 20.62 -20.07 -13.06
C PHE A 155 21.27 -20.98 -14.09
N PHE A 156 22.24 -21.76 -13.63
CA PHE A 156 22.79 -22.90 -14.35
C PHE A 156 22.30 -24.16 -13.67
N ILE A 157 21.59 -25.00 -14.41
CA ILE A 157 20.94 -26.18 -13.86
C ILE A 157 21.41 -27.40 -14.65
N ASN A 158 21.88 -28.41 -13.92
CA ASN A 158 22.12 -29.73 -14.45
C ASN A 158 20.77 -30.36 -14.82
N LYS A 159 20.67 -30.89 -16.04
CA LYS A 159 19.46 -31.54 -16.59
C LYS A 159 18.79 -32.56 -15.67
N ASN A 160 19.55 -33.23 -14.78
CA ASN A 160 19.03 -34.23 -13.85
C ASN A 160 18.41 -33.62 -12.58
N ASP A 161 18.72 -32.35 -12.28
CA ASP A 161 18.33 -31.66 -11.04
C ASP A 161 17.26 -30.58 -11.25
N ALA A 162 16.70 -30.44 -12.46
CA ALA A 162 15.69 -29.41 -12.75
C ALA A 162 14.49 -29.40 -11.77
N THR A 163 14.16 -30.56 -11.18
CA THR A 163 13.06 -30.69 -10.22
C THR A 163 13.41 -30.22 -8.81
N SER A 164 14.68 -30.28 -8.40
CA SER A 164 15.13 -29.79 -7.08
C SER A 164 15.17 -28.26 -7.04
N PHE A 165 15.33 -27.62 -8.20
CA PHE A 165 15.38 -26.16 -8.37
C PHE A 165 14.01 -25.46 -8.36
N LEU A 166 12.93 -26.21 -8.55
CA LEU A 166 11.56 -25.69 -8.66
C LEU A 166 11.09 -24.88 -7.42
N PRO A 167 11.37 -25.27 -6.16
CA PRO A 167 11.05 -24.46 -4.98
C PRO A 167 11.80 -23.12 -4.93
N VAL A 168 13.06 -23.10 -5.39
CA VAL A 168 13.88 -21.88 -5.48
C VAL A 168 13.24 -20.91 -6.47
N LEU A 169 12.90 -21.39 -7.68
CA LEU A 169 12.24 -20.56 -8.70
C LEU A 169 10.87 -20.06 -8.23
N LEU A 170 10.06 -20.89 -7.58
CA LEU A 170 8.77 -20.47 -7.03
C LEU A 170 8.90 -19.40 -5.95
N SER A 171 9.94 -19.51 -5.10
CA SER A 171 10.22 -18.53 -4.07
C SER A 171 10.67 -17.20 -4.69
N LEU A 172 11.59 -17.25 -5.65
CA LEU A 172 12.08 -16.06 -6.35
C LEU A 172 10.98 -15.39 -7.17
N LEU A 173 10.10 -16.14 -7.84
CA LEU A 173 8.96 -15.60 -8.57
C LEU A 173 7.97 -14.85 -7.67
N LYS A 174 7.95 -15.09 -6.36
CA LYS A 174 7.12 -14.33 -5.41
C LYS A 174 7.83 -13.08 -4.88
N VAL A 175 9.16 -13.10 -4.83
CA VAL A 175 10.01 -12.07 -4.22
C VAL A 175 10.46 -11.02 -5.25
N LEU A 176 10.83 -11.44 -6.46
CA LEU A 176 11.24 -10.57 -7.57
C LEU A 176 10.17 -9.56 -8.04
N PRO A 177 8.85 -9.87 -8.09
CA PRO A 177 7.85 -8.89 -8.52
C PRO A 177 7.64 -7.81 -7.48
N THR A 178 8.06 -8.06 -6.24
CA THR A 178 7.63 -7.29 -5.08
C THR A 178 8.60 -6.21 -4.72
N GLN A 179 9.46 -5.78 -5.66
CA GLN A 179 10.35 -4.61 -5.54
C GLN A 179 10.70 -4.37 -4.08
N ILE A 180 11.43 -5.33 -3.48
CA ILE A 180 12.18 -5.08 -2.26
C ILE A 180 12.96 -3.80 -2.55
N GLU A 181 12.49 -2.71 -1.96
CA GLU A 181 12.33 -1.40 -2.59
C GLU A 181 13.68 -0.70 -2.84
N HIS A 182 14.54 -1.13 -3.78
CA HIS A 182 15.89 -0.54 -3.94
C HIS A 182 16.58 -0.28 -2.59
N ASN A 183 16.34 -1.15 -1.59
CA ASN A 183 16.89 -0.96 -0.26
C ASN A 183 18.21 -1.70 -0.22
N GLN A 184 19.29 -0.95 0.01
CA GLN A 184 20.63 -1.50 0.11
C GLN A 184 20.87 -2.21 1.46
N GLU A 185 19.90 -2.12 2.38
CA GLU A 185 20.01 -2.77 3.68
C GLU A 185 19.93 -4.31 3.58
N PRO A 186 20.77 -5.03 4.34
CA PRO A 186 20.86 -6.49 4.29
C PRO A 186 19.63 -7.19 4.88
N TRP A 187 19.44 -8.45 4.49
CA TRP A 187 18.48 -9.35 5.13
C TRP A 187 19.02 -9.88 6.45
N ILE A 188 18.16 -9.94 7.45
CA ILE A 188 18.47 -10.42 8.81
C ILE A 188 17.68 -11.69 9.07
N THR A 189 18.35 -12.73 9.54
CA THR A 189 17.69 -13.99 9.92
C THR A 189 17.18 -13.90 11.36
N ALA A 190 15.91 -14.28 11.56
CA ALA A 190 15.26 -14.24 12.86
C ALA A 190 14.44 -15.50 13.12
N THR A 191 14.33 -15.91 14.38
CA THR A 191 13.46 -17.02 14.81
C THR A 191 12.13 -16.46 15.32
N VAL A 192 11.04 -17.20 15.08
CA VAL A 192 9.71 -16.78 15.51
C VAL A 192 9.37 -17.48 16.82
N SER A 193 9.10 -16.71 17.87
CA SER A 193 8.70 -17.24 19.17
C SER A 193 7.31 -17.86 19.12
N ASP A 194 7.18 -19.10 19.60
CA ASP A 194 5.88 -19.75 19.81
C ASP A 194 5.40 -19.68 21.26
N ALA A 195 6.29 -19.35 22.20
CA ALA A 195 5.96 -19.19 23.61
C ALA A 195 5.07 -17.95 23.87
N PHE A 196 5.19 -16.92 23.03
CA PHE A 196 4.54 -15.64 23.26
C PHE A 196 3.57 -15.26 22.14
N LYS A 197 2.38 -14.78 22.54
CA LYS A 197 1.42 -14.09 21.66
C LYS A 197 1.67 -12.59 21.66
N VAL A 198 1.22 -11.90 20.62
CA VAL A 198 1.28 -10.43 20.58
C VAL A 198 0.52 -9.79 21.76
N SER A 199 1.05 -8.68 22.25
CA SER A 199 0.57 -7.90 23.41
C SER A 199 -0.75 -7.17 23.16
N MET A 200 -1.06 -6.83 21.91
CA MET A 200 -2.27 -6.10 21.50
C MET A 200 -2.82 -6.65 20.18
N ILE A 201 -4.14 -6.54 20.02
CA ILE A 201 -4.90 -7.06 18.86
C ILE A 201 -4.62 -6.24 17.58
N THR A 202 -4.34 -4.94 17.71
CA THR A 202 -4.08 -4.04 16.59
C THR A 202 -2.69 -3.41 16.73
N PRO A 203 -1.89 -3.29 15.64
CA PRO A 203 -2.20 -3.70 14.27
C PRO A 203 -2.12 -5.21 14.00
N PHE A 204 -2.95 -5.69 13.07
CA PHE A 204 -3.02 -7.11 12.68
C PHE A 204 -1.78 -7.65 11.95
N ASN A 205 -0.97 -6.76 11.37
CA ASN A 205 0.27 -7.09 10.67
C ASN A 205 1.46 -6.52 11.44
N ARG A 206 1.70 -7.04 12.65
CA ARG A 206 2.76 -6.58 13.55
C ARG A 206 3.85 -7.63 13.76
N LEU A 207 5.04 -7.11 14.01
CA LEU A 207 6.23 -7.81 14.46
C LEU A 207 6.70 -7.11 15.75
N GLU A 208 6.81 -7.86 16.85
CA GLU A 208 7.35 -7.33 18.10
C GLU A 208 8.81 -7.73 18.31
N LEU A 209 9.61 -6.78 18.78
CA LEU A 209 11.04 -6.92 19.07
C LEU A 209 11.34 -6.41 20.48
N THR A 210 12.38 -6.93 21.12
CA THR A 210 12.96 -6.28 22.30
C THR A 210 13.61 -4.96 21.89
N ARG A 211 13.79 -4.06 22.86
CA ARG A 211 14.48 -2.79 22.62
C ARG A 211 15.90 -2.98 22.07
N GLU A 212 16.64 -3.93 22.63
CA GLU A 212 18.01 -4.26 22.21
C GLU A 212 18.07 -4.69 20.74
N THR A 213 17.19 -5.61 20.32
CA THR A 213 17.14 -6.06 18.92
C THR A 213 16.69 -4.94 17.97
N LYS A 214 15.72 -4.12 18.40
CA LYS A 214 15.24 -2.96 17.64
C LYS A 214 16.37 -1.96 17.38
N ASP A 215 17.15 -1.64 18.42
CA ASP A 215 18.27 -0.70 18.35
C ASP A 215 19.43 -1.30 17.51
N GLN A 216 19.73 -2.60 17.69
CA GLN A 216 20.73 -3.32 16.89
C GLN A 216 20.40 -3.29 15.39
N TRP A 217 19.12 -3.39 15.03
CA TRP A 217 18.67 -3.38 13.63
C TRP A 217 18.38 -1.96 13.10
N GLY A 218 18.61 -0.91 13.90
CA GLY A 218 18.37 0.46 13.50
C GLY A 218 16.91 0.75 13.12
N LEU A 219 15.97 0.08 13.82
CA LEU A 219 14.52 0.22 13.63
C LEU A 219 13.94 1.16 14.69
N ASN A 220 12.89 1.88 14.32
CA ASN A 220 12.07 2.66 15.24
C ASN A 220 10.73 1.95 15.46
N GLU A 221 10.01 2.35 16.50
CA GLU A 221 8.61 1.95 16.63
C GLU A 221 7.80 2.45 15.43
N HIS A 222 6.81 1.66 15.00
CA HIS A 222 6.00 1.90 13.80
C HIS A 222 6.72 1.82 12.44
N ASP A 223 8.02 1.53 12.41
CA ASP A 223 8.70 1.26 11.14
C ASP A 223 8.12 0.05 10.42
N TYR A 224 8.29 0.03 9.10
CA TYR A 224 7.91 -1.11 8.30
C TYR A 224 9.10 -2.02 8.02
N VAL A 225 8.87 -3.32 8.17
CA VAL A 225 9.77 -4.38 7.75
C VAL A 225 9.05 -5.35 6.82
N PHE A 226 9.78 -5.93 5.88
CA PHE A 226 9.34 -7.07 5.10
C PHE A 226 9.79 -8.34 5.80
N VAL A 227 8.83 -9.19 6.14
CA VAL A 227 9.09 -10.51 6.71
C VAL A 227 8.84 -11.54 5.62
N LEU A 228 9.85 -12.34 5.30
CA LEU A 228 9.84 -13.36 4.27
C LEU A 228 10.04 -14.73 4.91
N ASN A 229 9.19 -15.67 4.53
CA ASN A 229 9.47 -17.09 4.72
C ASN A 229 10.31 -17.57 3.52
N PRO A 230 11.59 -17.89 3.72
CA PRO A 230 12.49 -18.28 2.63
C PRO A 230 12.08 -19.60 1.98
N ILE A 231 11.34 -20.46 2.70
CA ILE A 231 10.83 -21.71 2.16
C ILE A 231 9.66 -21.44 1.22
N THR A 232 8.61 -20.82 1.73
CA THR A 232 7.37 -20.72 0.96
C THR A 232 7.42 -19.59 -0.07
N GLY A 233 8.40 -18.71 0.03
CA GLY A 233 8.48 -17.45 -0.70
C GLY A 233 7.38 -16.46 -0.33
N PHE A 234 6.54 -16.76 0.67
CA PHE A 234 5.53 -15.83 1.15
C PHE A 234 6.18 -14.76 1.99
N PHE A 235 5.79 -13.52 1.75
CA PHE A 235 6.26 -12.38 2.52
C PHE A 235 5.10 -11.48 2.93
N ARG A 236 5.34 -10.68 3.96
CA ARG A 236 4.38 -9.74 4.52
C ARG A 236 5.11 -8.48 5.01
N LYS A 237 4.62 -7.31 4.60
CA LYS A 237 5.00 -6.04 5.23
C LYS A 237 4.36 -5.99 6.61
N CYS A 238 5.18 -5.85 7.65
CA CYS A 238 4.80 -5.80 9.05
C CYS A 238 5.24 -4.47 9.65
N MET A 239 4.50 -4.00 10.65
CA MET A 239 4.87 -2.84 11.45
C MET A 239 5.58 -3.28 12.72
N VAL A 240 6.67 -2.60 13.07
CA VAL A 240 7.53 -2.90 14.22
C VAL A 240 6.93 -2.31 15.50
N TYR A 241 6.92 -3.11 16.56
CA TYR A 241 6.54 -2.69 17.92
C TYR A 241 7.57 -3.18 18.93
N GLU A 242 7.74 -2.42 20.00
CA GLU A 242 8.55 -2.86 21.14
C GLU A 242 7.74 -3.82 22.03
N THR A 243 8.40 -4.85 22.56
CA THR A 243 7.84 -5.75 23.57
C THR A 243 8.70 -5.74 24.83
N LYS A 244 8.02 -5.83 25.98
CA LYS A 244 8.65 -5.98 27.30
C LYS A 244 8.92 -7.45 27.65
N LYS A 245 8.62 -8.37 26.74
CA LYS A 245 8.80 -9.80 26.94
C LYS A 245 10.27 -10.17 26.78
N ASN A 246 10.72 -11.12 27.58
CA ASN A 246 12.08 -11.62 27.49
C ASN A 246 12.15 -12.60 26.30
N LEU A 247 12.81 -12.16 25.22
CA LEU A 247 13.02 -12.94 24.01
C LEU A 247 14.51 -13.27 23.89
N GLY A 248 14.82 -14.42 23.30
CA GLY A 248 16.20 -14.77 22.93
C GLY A 248 16.78 -13.83 21.87
N ALA A 249 18.09 -13.94 21.63
CA ALA A 249 18.76 -13.16 20.59
C ALA A 249 18.15 -13.45 19.21
N ASN A 250 17.79 -12.38 18.47
CA ASN A 250 17.12 -12.44 17.16
C ASN A 250 15.79 -13.22 17.15
N GLU A 251 15.16 -13.41 18.30
CA GLU A 251 13.83 -13.98 18.41
C GLU A 251 12.77 -12.88 18.31
N VAL A 252 11.70 -13.11 17.55
CA VAL A 252 10.64 -12.12 17.28
C VAL A 252 9.25 -12.70 17.52
N ILE A 253 8.28 -11.83 17.83
CA ILE A 253 6.88 -12.24 17.95
C ILE A 253 6.10 -11.75 16.74
N LEU A 254 5.52 -12.69 15.99
CA LEU A 254 4.61 -12.38 14.89
C LEU A 254 3.15 -12.46 15.34
N SER A 255 2.34 -11.54 14.84
CA SER A 255 0.88 -11.63 14.92
C SER A 255 0.33 -12.91 14.28
N THR A 256 -0.78 -13.42 14.81
CA THR A 256 -1.40 -14.68 14.35
C THR A 256 -1.79 -14.64 12.87
N GLY A 257 -2.28 -13.50 12.38
CA GLY A 257 -2.58 -13.30 10.96
C GLY A 257 -1.35 -13.41 10.06
N VAL A 258 -0.21 -12.86 10.50
CA VAL A 258 1.05 -12.95 9.77
C VAL A 258 1.61 -14.38 9.83
N LYS A 259 1.61 -15.02 11.01
CA LYS A 259 2.03 -16.44 11.15
C LYS A 259 1.25 -17.34 10.20
N LYS A 260 -0.09 -17.24 10.22
CA LYS A 260 -0.97 -18.03 9.33
C LYS A 260 -0.70 -17.74 7.85
N SER A 261 -0.40 -16.49 7.50
CA SER A 261 -0.10 -16.11 6.11
C SER A 261 1.28 -16.60 5.64
N LEU A 262 2.28 -16.68 6.52
CA LEU A 262 3.65 -17.05 6.17
C LEU A 262 3.90 -18.57 6.20
N PHE A 263 3.33 -19.25 7.21
CA PHE A 263 3.58 -20.66 7.47
C PHE A 263 2.39 -21.56 7.13
N GLY A 264 1.16 -21.04 7.10
CA GLY A 264 -0.03 -21.87 6.90
C GLY A 264 -0.18 -22.90 8.03
N SER A 265 -0.03 -24.18 7.68
CA SER A 265 0.00 -25.32 8.61
C SER A 265 1.41 -25.92 8.80
N SER A 266 2.43 -25.32 8.19
CA SER A 266 3.82 -25.80 8.27
C SER A 266 4.47 -25.43 9.60
N ALA A 267 5.54 -26.15 9.96
CA ALA A 267 6.35 -25.83 11.11
C ALA A 267 6.92 -24.40 11.03
N VAL A 268 7.07 -23.77 12.18
CA VAL A 268 7.65 -22.44 12.30
C VAL A 268 9.16 -22.56 12.11
N GLU A 269 9.66 -21.82 11.13
CA GLU A 269 11.07 -21.85 10.73
C GLU A 269 11.66 -20.44 10.76
N PRO A 270 13.01 -20.32 10.70
CA PRO A 270 13.66 -19.03 10.59
C PRO A 270 13.13 -18.22 9.41
N ILE A 271 12.82 -16.96 9.69
CA ILE A 271 12.35 -15.97 8.73
C ILE A 271 13.48 -15.02 8.37
N LEU A 272 13.36 -14.40 7.21
CA LEU A 272 14.22 -13.31 6.80
C LEU A 272 13.46 -12.00 6.96
N ILE A 273 14.12 -11.01 7.54
CA ILE A 273 13.57 -9.68 7.80
C ILE A 273 14.44 -8.66 7.10
N GLN A 274 13.80 -7.72 6.40
CA GLN A 274 14.49 -6.57 5.83
C GLN A 274 13.68 -5.31 6.11
N LYS A 275 14.36 -4.22 6.40
CA LYS A 275 13.71 -2.92 6.56
C LYS A 275 13.11 -2.45 5.24
N ALA A 276 11.94 -1.80 5.31
CA ALA A 276 11.39 -1.12 4.14
C ALA A 276 12.23 0.10 3.76
N ALA A 277 12.29 0.43 2.47
CA ALA A 277 12.99 1.63 2.04
C ALA A 277 12.25 2.85 2.60
N ARG A 278 13.02 3.80 3.14
CA ARG A 278 12.47 5.02 3.71
C ARG A 278 13.38 6.20 3.45
N PHE A 279 12.76 7.36 3.23
CA PHE A 279 13.47 8.62 3.09
C PHE A 279 13.22 9.47 4.34
N PRO A 280 14.25 9.69 5.17
CA PRO A 280 14.13 10.48 6.39
C PRO A 280 13.97 11.97 6.08
N VAL A 281 13.00 12.61 6.74
CA VAL A 281 12.75 14.04 6.66
C VAL A 281 12.75 14.62 8.07
N HIS A 282 13.67 15.53 8.36
CA HIS A 282 13.89 16.07 9.70
C HIS A 282 13.27 17.46 9.91
N HIS A 283 12.91 18.15 8.82
CA HIS A 283 12.43 19.52 8.88
C HIS A 283 11.12 19.68 8.12
N ILE A 284 10.06 20.03 8.86
CA ILE A 284 8.74 20.32 8.30
C ILE A 284 8.52 21.83 8.36
N GLN A 285 8.31 22.42 7.20
CA GLN A 285 8.02 23.85 7.01
C GLN A 285 6.59 24.07 6.54
N THR A 286 6.10 25.29 6.71
CA THR A 286 4.80 25.74 6.21
C THR A 286 4.87 26.03 4.72
N GLN A 287 3.82 25.64 3.99
CA GLN A 287 3.66 25.98 2.57
C GLN A 287 3.22 27.43 2.34
N SER A 288 3.49 27.94 1.14
CA SER A 288 2.92 29.17 0.62
C SER A 288 1.42 29.02 0.37
N ALA A 289 0.65 30.12 0.43
CA ALA A 289 -0.80 30.08 0.23
C ALA A 289 -1.22 29.58 -1.18
N SER A 290 -0.41 29.81 -2.21
CA SER A 290 -0.67 29.35 -3.58
C SER A 290 -0.57 27.82 -3.71
N ASP A 291 0.37 27.19 -3.00
CA ASP A 291 0.56 25.73 -3.05
C ASP A 291 -0.49 24.97 -2.24
N VAL A 292 -1.08 25.62 -1.22
CA VAL A 292 -2.14 25.05 -0.38
C VAL A 292 -3.38 24.70 -1.23
N GLN A 293 -3.76 25.56 -2.18
CA GLN A 293 -4.95 25.33 -3.02
C GLN A 293 -4.81 24.10 -3.93
N LEU A 294 -3.58 23.75 -4.30
CA LEU A 294 -3.27 22.62 -5.19
C LEU A 294 -3.02 21.31 -4.44
N ASN A 295 -3.10 21.33 -3.09
CA ASN A 295 -2.79 20.20 -2.21
C ASN A 295 -1.47 19.50 -2.57
N ARG A 296 -0.45 20.31 -2.90
CA ARG A 296 0.88 19.81 -3.27
C ARG A 296 1.71 19.50 -2.04
N ILE A 297 2.81 18.79 -2.22
CA ILE A 297 3.87 18.60 -1.22
C ILE A 297 5.16 19.10 -1.85
N VAL A 298 5.85 20.03 -1.18
CA VAL A 298 7.06 20.64 -1.74
C VAL A 298 8.29 19.97 -1.15
N VAL A 299 9.17 19.47 -2.01
CA VAL A 299 10.42 18.77 -1.69
C VAL A 299 11.60 19.39 -2.46
N SER A 300 12.84 19.04 -2.09
CA SER A 300 14.02 19.38 -2.87
C SER A 300 14.00 18.67 -4.23
N GLU A 301 14.75 19.17 -5.20
CA GLU A 301 14.87 18.53 -6.52
C GLU A 301 15.53 17.14 -6.42
N ASN A 302 16.54 16.99 -5.57
CA ASN A 302 17.23 15.73 -5.37
C ASN A 302 16.31 14.69 -4.67
N MET A 303 15.54 15.09 -3.65
CA MET A 303 14.51 14.22 -3.05
C MET A 303 13.44 13.83 -4.07
N MET A 304 12.98 14.77 -4.91
CA MET A 304 12.04 14.46 -6.00
C MET A 304 12.58 13.38 -6.94
N ASN A 305 13.84 13.49 -7.35
CA ASN A 305 14.48 12.53 -8.26
C ASN A 305 14.64 11.16 -7.59
N LYS A 306 15.06 11.13 -6.31
CA LYS A 306 15.13 9.89 -5.51
C LYS A 306 13.77 9.21 -5.35
N LEU A 307 12.70 9.98 -5.09
CA LEU A 307 11.36 9.41 -4.98
C LEU A 307 10.85 8.90 -6.34
N LYS A 308 11.11 9.62 -7.43
CA LYS A 308 10.76 9.18 -8.78
C LYS A 308 11.51 7.92 -9.22
N SER A 309 12.77 7.75 -8.81
CA SER A 309 13.55 6.55 -9.13
C SER A 309 13.04 5.30 -8.42
N THR A 310 12.24 5.42 -7.35
CA THR A 310 11.57 4.25 -6.74
C THR A 310 10.48 3.61 -7.62
N GLU A 311 10.13 4.26 -8.75
CA GLU A 311 9.03 3.88 -9.64
C GLU A 311 7.67 3.73 -8.92
N SER A 312 7.54 4.32 -7.73
CA SER A 312 6.33 4.23 -6.92
C SER A 312 5.33 5.31 -7.30
N PRO A 313 4.09 4.96 -7.68
CA PRO A 313 3.06 5.95 -7.98
C PRO A 313 2.54 6.66 -6.72
N TYR A 314 2.63 6.03 -5.56
CA TYR A 314 2.13 6.55 -4.28
C TYR A 314 3.20 6.46 -3.20
N ILE A 315 3.25 7.50 -2.35
CA ILE A 315 4.16 7.60 -1.22
C ILE A 315 3.31 7.77 0.05
N GLU A 316 3.66 7.05 1.11
CA GLU A 316 3.11 7.20 2.47
C GLU A 316 4.03 8.13 3.27
N LEU A 317 3.49 9.21 3.82
CA LEU A 317 4.19 10.08 4.77
C LEU A 317 3.75 9.71 6.19
N MET A 318 4.68 9.32 7.05
CA MET A 318 4.38 8.75 8.38
C MET A 318 5.10 9.47 9.52
N ASN A 319 4.37 9.71 10.61
CA ASN A 319 4.94 10.06 11.90
C ASN A 319 5.41 8.77 12.60
N PRO A 320 6.72 8.58 12.88
CA PRO A 320 7.23 7.37 13.49
C PRO A 320 6.81 7.18 14.95
N TYR A 321 6.51 8.26 15.67
CA TYR A 321 6.17 8.18 17.08
C TYR A 321 4.71 7.73 17.29
N THR A 322 3.80 8.15 16.42
CA THR A 322 2.36 7.86 16.57
C THR A 322 1.83 6.88 15.53
N GLY A 323 2.58 6.61 14.47
CA GLY A 323 2.17 5.79 13.33
C GLY A 323 1.12 6.46 12.42
N ALA A 324 0.72 7.70 12.74
CA ALA A 324 -0.20 8.49 11.92
C ALA A 324 0.42 8.73 10.54
N SER A 325 -0.36 8.53 9.48
CA SER A 325 0.15 8.68 8.12
C SER A 325 -0.93 8.97 7.10
N PHE A 326 -0.52 9.49 5.96
CA PHE A 326 -1.37 9.63 4.79
C PHE A 326 -0.61 9.27 3.52
N ASP A 327 -1.34 8.72 2.56
CA ASP A 327 -0.80 8.38 1.25
C ASP A 327 -1.08 9.53 0.26
N PHE A 328 -0.12 9.83 -0.62
CA PHE A 328 -0.27 10.83 -1.68
C PHE A 328 0.32 10.31 -3.00
N HIS A 329 -0.20 10.82 -4.13
CA HIS A 329 0.29 10.43 -5.44
C HIS A 329 1.54 11.23 -5.83
N ILE A 330 2.50 10.60 -6.51
CA ILE A 330 3.78 11.25 -6.86
C ILE A 330 3.61 12.52 -7.71
N SER A 331 2.52 12.63 -8.47
CA SER A 331 2.18 13.86 -9.22
C SER A 331 1.80 15.06 -8.35
N GLN A 332 1.55 14.85 -7.05
CA GLN A 332 1.27 15.92 -6.09
C GLN A 332 2.56 16.53 -5.53
N LEU A 333 3.73 15.92 -5.83
CA LEU A 333 5.00 16.52 -5.49
C LEU A 333 5.26 17.74 -6.38
N ALA A 334 5.73 18.82 -5.76
CA ALA A 334 6.30 19.98 -6.42
C ALA A 334 7.73 20.19 -5.90
N HIS A 335 8.57 20.83 -6.71
CA HIS A 335 9.89 21.26 -6.29
C HIS A 335 9.91 22.80 -6.22
N GLN A 336 10.68 23.34 -5.28
CA GLN A 336 10.92 24.77 -5.18
C GLN A 336 12.42 25.06 -5.34
N PRO A 337 12.81 25.98 -6.24
CA PRO A 337 14.20 26.43 -6.35
C PRO A 337 14.65 27.04 -5.02
N GLY A 338 15.79 26.58 -4.49
CA GLY A 338 16.37 27.06 -3.21
C GLY A 338 16.13 26.16 -2.00
N LEU A 339 15.33 25.09 -2.11
CA LEU A 339 15.29 24.03 -1.10
C LEU A 339 16.40 23.01 -1.41
N SER A 340 17.61 23.26 -0.91
CA SER A 340 18.79 22.43 -1.20
C SER A 340 18.89 21.19 -0.32
N ASP A 341 18.23 21.18 0.83
CA ASP A 341 18.29 20.08 1.78
C ASP A 341 17.23 19.01 1.51
N ASP A 342 17.67 17.78 1.26
CA ASP A 342 16.84 16.58 1.09
C ASP A 342 16.03 16.24 2.35
N LYS A 343 16.41 16.76 3.51
CA LYS A 343 15.74 16.49 4.78
C LYS A 343 14.60 17.45 5.10
N THR A 344 14.28 18.38 4.19
CA THR A 344 13.25 19.40 4.41
C THR A 344 12.04 19.21 3.47
N ILE A 345 10.83 19.32 4.03
CA ILE A 345 9.57 19.33 3.27
C ILE A 345 8.68 20.49 3.68
N LYS A 346 7.84 20.96 2.75
CA LYS A 346 6.76 21.89 3.08
C LYS A 346 5.43 21.18 2.98
N LEU A 347 4.62 21.30 4.04
CA LEU A 347 3.27 20.74 4.13
C LEU A 347 2.24 21.85 4.38
N ASN A 348 1.01 21.65 3.93
CA ASN A 348 -0.12 22.52 4.30
C ASN A 348 -0.64 22.19 5.71
N TYR A 349 -1.55 23.03 6.22
CA TYR A 349 -2.12 22.88 7.55
C TYR A 349 -2.76 21.51 7.80
N ILE A 350 -3.61 21.06 6.87
CA ILE A 350 -4.34 19.79 6.99
C ILE A 350 -3.37 18.59 6.96
N GLN A 351 -2.36 18.61 6.07
CA GLN A 351 -1.33 17.57 5.99
C GLN A 351 -0.51 17.47 7.29
N ARG A 352 -0.19 18.61 7.93
CA ARG A 352 0.48 18.61 9.24
C ARG A 352 -0.44 18.11 10.36
N GLN A 353 -1.74 18.43 10.30
CA GLN A 353 -2.71 17.88 11.24
C GLN A 353 -2.86 16.35 11.09
N PHE A 354 -2.85 15.82 9.86
CA PHE A 354 -2.87 14.36 9.64
C PHE A 354 -1.71 13.64 10.32
N LEU A 355 -0.52 14.26 10.33
CA LEU A 355 0.68 13.75 10.99
C LEU A 355 0.81 14.11 12.48
N GLU A 356 -0.16 14.83 13.05
CA GLU A 356 -0.13 15.31 14.45
C GLU A 356 1.04 16.26 14.74
N TYR A 357 1.40 17.07 13.75
CA TYR A 357 2.46 18.07 13.89
C TYR A 357 1.95 19.50 14.03
N GLU A 358 0.66 19.74 13.83
CA GLU A 358 0.11 21.08 13.94
C GLU A 358 -0.08 21.54 15.39
N GLN A 359 -0.35 20.63 16.32
CA GLN A 359 -0.44 20.89 17.76
C GLN A 359 0.56 19.99 18.49
N PRO A 360 1.01 20.34 19.71
CA PRO A 360 1.73 19.38 20.54
C PRO A 360 0.89 18.10 20.69
N PRO A 361 1.52 16.93 20.70
CA PRO A 361 0.79 15.67 20.85
C PRO A 361 0.08 15.62 22.19
N ASP A 362 -1.13 15.05 22.22
CA ASP A 362 -1.87 14.91 23.46
C ASP A 362 -1.22 13.90 24.42
N PHE A 363 -0.43 12.97 23.89
CA PHE A 363 0.25 11.95 24.66
C PHE A 363 1.57 11.57 23.99
N ILE A 364 2.63 11.44 24.79
CA ILE A 364 3.91 10.88 24.36
C ILE A 364 4.20 9.69 25.27
N PRO A 365 4.41 8.48 24.71
CA PRO A 365 4.79 7.32 25.51
C PRO A 365 6.05 7.61 26.36
N PRO A 366 6.13 7.15 27.62
CA PRO A 366 7.29 7.41 28.48
C PRO A 366 8.63 6.97 27.89
N THR A 367 8.62 5.89 27.09
CA THR A 367 9.79 5.40 26.36
C THR A 367 10.28 6.42 25.33
N VAL A 368 9.37 6.93 24.50
CA VAL A 368 9.65 7.97 23.51
C VAL A 368 10.09 9.26 24.18
N LEU A 369 9.44 9.66 25.28
CA LEU A 369 9.81 10.85 26.04
C LEU A 369 11.25 10.77 26.56
N LYS A 370 11.66 9.60 27.07
CA LYS A 370 13.04 9.38 27.53
C LYS A 370 14.02 9.60 26.38
N ASP A 371 13.74 9.04 25.20
CA ASP A 371 14.60 9.17 24.03
C ASP A 371 14.69 10.62 23.53
N LEU A 372 13.57 11.35 23.55
CA LEU A 372 13.54 12.78 23.22
C LEU A 372 14.35 13.62 24.21
N CYS A 373 14.26 13.33 25.51
CA CYS A 373 15.02 14.01 26.55
C CYS A 373 16.53 13.73 26.53
N LEU A 374 16.97 12.63 25.90
CA LEU A 374 18.40 12.32 25.75
C LEU A 374 19.07 13.16 24.65
N ASN A 375 18.32 13.95 23.88
CA ASN A 375 18.86 14.79 22.83
C ASN A 375 19.67 15.96 23.40
N LEU A 376 20.96 16.02 23.06
CA LEU A 376 21.92 17.04 23.49
C LEU A 376 21.54 18.47 23.08
N SER A 377 20.61 18.64 22.14
CA SER A 377 20.19 19.95 21.64
C SER A 377 19.20 20.69 22.55
N LEU A 378 18.69 20.03 23.60
CA LEU A 378 17.70 20.59 24.53
C LEU A 378 18.37 21.30 25.72
N THR A 379 17.86 22.47 26.10
CA THR A 379 18.25 23.10 27.36
C THR A 379 17.63 22.36 28.56
N GLU A 380 18.22 22.51 29.74
CA GLU A 380 17.70 21.90 30.97
C GLU A 380 16.25 22.32 31.27
N SER A 381 15.93 23.59 31.03
CA SER A 381 14.57 24.12 31.13
C SER A 381 13.58 23.47 30.14
N GLU A 382 14.00 23.20 28.91
CA GLU A 382 13.19 22.52 27.89
C GLU A 382 12.98 21.03 28.25
N GLN A 383 14.00 20.37 28.80
CA GLN A 383 13.87 19.00 29.30
C GLN A 383 12.91 18.92 30.49
N LEU A 384 13.01 19.85 31.44
CA LEU A 384 12.09 19.95 32.58
C LEU A 384 10.66 20.20 32.11
N LEU A 385 10.44 21.08 31.12
CA LEU A 385 9.13 21.34 30.53
C LEU A 385 8.53 20.07 29.91
N LEU A 386 9.31 19.30 29.15
CA LEU A 386 8.83 18.05 28.55
C LEU A 386 8.49 17.00 29.61
N LYS A 387 9.32 16.87 30.64
CA LYS A 387 9.11 15.95 31.76
C LYS A 387 7.92 16.34 32.64
N SER A 388 7.71 17.62 32.92
CA SER A 388 6.57 18.06 33.73
C SER A 388 5.24 17.86 32.99
N THR A 389 5.26 18.04 31.66
CA THR A 389 4.08 17.95 30.81
C THR A 389 3.68 16.49 30.51
N TYR A 390 4.63 15.64 30.08
CA TYR A 390 4.36 14.27 29.62
C TYR A 390 4.90 13.17 30.55
N GLY A 391 5.61 13.55 31.62
CA GLY A 391 6.18 12.60 32.57
C GLY A 391 5.12 11.64 33.11
N GLU A 392 5.54 10.41 33.39
CA GLU A 392 4.67 9.35 33.93
C GLU A 392 3.48 8.99 33.01
N GLY A 393 3.50 9.39 31.74
CA GLY A 393 2.44 9.09 30.78
C GLY A 393 1.19 9.98 30.94
N LYS A 394 1.36 11.19 31.46
CA LYS A 394 0.28 12.19 31.53
C LYS A 394 -0.23 12.55 30.13
N VAL A 395 -1.54 12.73 30.03
CA VAL A 395 -2.20 13.29 28.84
C VAL A 395 -2.20 14.81 28.96
N LEU A 396 -1.82 15.49 27.90
CA LEU A 396 -1.77 16.94 27.83
C LEU A 396 -3.17 17.53 28.01
N GLU A 397 -3.33 18.35 29.05
CA GLU A 397 -4.54 19.13 29.26
C GLU A 397 -4.56 20.38 28.37
N ARG A 398 -5.65 21.16 28.41
CA ARG A 398 -5.73 22.41 27.64
C ARG A 398 -4.68 23.41 28.12
N ILE A 399 -3.66 23.60 27.30
CA ILE A 399 -2.59 24.59 27.52
C ILE A 399 -2.89 25.92 26.83
N SER A 400 -2.29 27.00 27.33
CA SER A 400 -2.36 28.31 26.69
C SER A 400 -1.59 28.34 25.36
N TYR A 401 -1.87 29.35 24.52
CA TYR A 401 -1.20 29.51 23.23
C TYR A 401 0.33 29.71 23.37
N GLN A 402 0.76 30.46 24.38
CA GLN A 402 2.19 30.72 24.62
C GLN A 402 2.94 29.46 25.05
N GLU A 403 2.36 28.68 25.97
CA GLU A 403 2.91 27.39 26.38
C GLU A 403 2.96 26.41 25.21
N SER A 404 1.91 26.38 24.37
CA SER A 404 1.88 25.57 23.16
C SER A 404 3.04 25.91 22.21
N LEU A 405 3.36 27.19 22.04
CA LEU A 405 4.49 27.62 21.21
C LEU A 405 5.84 27.21 21.82
N GLN A 406 6.02 27.33 23.13
CA GLN A 406 7.24 26.91 23.81
C GLN A 406 7.43 25.39 23.70
N LEU A 407 6.37 24.63 23.94
CA LEU A 407 6.37 23.17 23.85
C LEU A 407 6.68 22.69 22.43
N LYS A 408 6.08 23.32 21.39
CA LYS A 408 6.41 23.05 19.99
C LYS A 408 7.89 23.29 19.69
N LYS A 409 8.47 24.38 20.20
CA LYS A 409 9.90 24.69 20.02
C LYS A 409 10.78 23.61 20.66
N ALA A 410 10.47 23.22 21.90
CA ALA A 410 11.19 22.15 22.59
C ALA A 410 11.08 20.81 21.84
N LEU A 411 9.88 20.40 21.44
CA LEU A 411 9.65 19.19 20.65
C LEU A 411 10.37 19.21 19.29
N LYS A 412 10.45 20.39 18.64
CA LYS A 412 11.21 20.57 17.40
C LYS A 412 12.70 20.37 17.58
N LYS A 413 13.28 20.91 18.65
CA LYS A 413 14.69 20.68 19.00
C LYS A 413 14.96 19.23 19.41
N ALA A 414 14.02 18.61 20.12
CA ALA A 414 14.11 17.21 20.54
C ALA A 414 14.10 16.22 19.36
N GLY A 415 13.63 16.63 18.17
CA GLY A 415 13.52 15.77 17.00
C GLY A 415 12.18 15.05 16.89
N TYR A 416 11.13 15.53 17.56
CA TYR A 416 9.78 14.97 17.47
C TYR A 416 9.18 15.11 16.06
N TYR A 417 9.47 16.22 15.37
CA TYR A 417 8.94 16.53 14.03
C TYR A 417 9.73 15.86 12.91
N HIS A 418 10.09 14.60 13.11
CA HIS A 418 10.76 13.76 12.12
C HIS A 418 9.72 12.89 11.40
N THR A 419 9.79 12.77 10.08
CA THR A 419 8.86 11.95 9.32
C THR A 419 9.59 11.09 8.31
N PHE A 420 8.97 9.98 7.95
CA PHE A 420 9.49 9.06 6.94
C PHE A 420 8.56 9.03 5.74
N MET A 421 9.14 9.11 4.55
CA MET A 421 8.46 8.80 3.30
C MET A 421 8.74 7.35 2.94
N TYR A 422 7.67 6.57 2.74
CA TYR A 422 7.72 5.18 2.31
C TYR A 422 7.09 5.04 0.91
N PRO A 423 7.78 4.44 -0.06
CA PRO A 423 7.14 4.07 -1.32
C PRO A 423 6.05 3.00 -1.08
N VAL A 424 4.96 3.05 -1.85
CA VAL A 424 3.80 2.17 -1.70
C VAL A 424 3.49 1.47 -3.02
N ASN A 425 4.34 0.52 -3.38
CA ASN A 425 4.27 -0.19 -4.67
C ASN A 425 3.16 -1.25 -4.76
N HIS A 426 2.82 -1.92 -3.64
CA HIS A 426 2.06 -3.18 -3.68
C HIS A 426 0.55 -3.08 -3.40
N TYR A 427 0.07 -1.91 -3.01
CA TYR A 427 -1.27 -1.80 -2.42
C TYR A 427 -2.28 -1.04 -3.27
N TYR A 428 -1.89 -0.45 -4.39
CA TYR A 428 -2.82 0.24 -5.29
C TYR A 428 -3.17 -0.64 -6.48
N LYS A 429 -4.47 -0.80 -6.76
CA LYS A 429 -4.93 -1.49 -7.97
C LYS A 429 -4.47 -0.66 -9.16
N GLU A 430 -3.83 -1.29 -10.14
CA GLU A 430 -3.85 -0.74 -11.50
C GLU A 430 -5.30 -0.47 -11.85
N ALA A 431 -5.60 0.76 -12.29
CA ALA A 431 -6.95 1.18 -12.60
C ALA A 431 -7.51 0.25 -13.68
N LYS A 432 -8.29 -0.77 -13.27
CA LYS A 432 -8.97 -1.68 -14.22
C LYS A 432 -9.73 -0.79 -15.19
N LYS A 433 -9.50 -0.93 -16.50
CA LYS A 433 -10.25 -0.19 -17.51
C LYS A 433 -11.73 -0.41 -17.25
N LEU A 434 -12.38 0.62 -16.68
CA LEU A 434 -13.82 0.60 -16.43
C LEU A 434 -14.51 0.25 -17.74
N SER A 435 -15.48 -0.67 -17.70
CA SER A 435 -16.29 -0.98 -18.88
C SER A 435 -16.93 0.30 -19.41
N ILE A 436 -17.13 0.39 -20.72
CA ILE A 436 -17.68 1.58 -21.38
C ILE A 436 -19.01 2.01 -20.71
N LYS A 437 -19.87 1.03 -20.38
CA LYS A 437 -21.11 1.26 -19.63
C LYS A 437 -20.86 1.96 -18.29
N LYS A 438 -19.92 1.46 -17.47
CA LYS A 438 -19.59 2.07 -16.17
C LYS A 438 -19.00 3.48 -16.29
N ARG A 439 -18.23 3.75 -17.36
CA ARG A 439 -17.69 5.10 -17.63
C ARG A 439 -18.82 6.07 -17.93
N ILE A 440 -19.76 5.68 -18.79
CA ILE A 440 -20.92 6.50 -19.15
C ILE A 440 -21.80 6.73 -17.91
N THR A 441 -22.11 5.69 -17.13
CA THR A 441 -22.93 5.86 -15.92
C THR A 441 -22.25 6.76 -14.90
N ASN A 442 -20.94 6.60 -14.66
CA ASN A 442 -20.21 7.48 -13.74
C ASN A 442 -20.18 8.93 -14.24
N LYS A 443 -19.99 9.15 -15.54
CA LYS A 443 -20.02 10.50 -16.12
C LYS A 443 -21.40 11.15 -15.96
N LEU A 444 -22.49 10.41 -16.21
CA LEU A 444 -23.85 10.87 -15.98
C LEU A 444 -24.10 11.19 -14.50
N LEU A 445 -23.78 10.26 -13.60
CA LEU A 445 -23.89 10.48 -12.16
C LEU A 445 -23.13 11.74 -11.73
N THR A 446 -21.93 11.95 -12.29
CA THR A 446 -21.09 13.12 -11.96
C THR A 446 -21.73 14.41 -12.46
N ALA A 447 -22.34 14.40 -13.64
CA ALA A 447 -23.08 15.54 -14.16
C ALA A 447 -24.36 15.84 -13.35
N PHE A 448 -25.10 14.82 -12.91
CA PHE A 448 -26.39 14.99 -12.22
C PHE A 448 -26.27 15.28 -10.73
N ILE A 449 -25.41 14.55 -10.01
CA ILE A 449 -25.28 14.61 -8.54
C ILE A 449 -24.05 15.41 -8.11
N GLY A 450 -22.97 15.37 -8.89
CA GLY A 450 -21.68 15.90 -8.51
C GLY A 450 -20.87 14.92 -7.65
N ASN A 451 -19.58 14.83 -7.91
CA ASN A 451 -18.66 14.04 -7.09
C ASN A 451 -17.97 14.96 -6.06
N LYS A 452 -17.86 14.48 -4.82
CA LYS A 452 -17.09 15.12 -3.77
C LYS A 452 -16.46 14.06 -2.88
N GLN A 453 -15.18 14.26 -2.60
CA GLN A 453 -14.37 13.39 -1.75
C GLN A 453 -13.55 14.24 -0.77
N LEU A 454 -13.30 13.71 0.41
CA LEU A 454 -12.45 14.30 1.45
C LEU A 454 -11.49 13.25 1.99
N SER A 455 -10.27 13.67 2.29
CA SER A 455 -9.32 12.85 3.05
C SER A 455 -9.56 13.08 4.54
N LEU A 456 -9.79 12.01 5.30
CA LEU A 456 -10.09 12.06 6.73
C LEU A 456 -9.26 11.05 7.51
N LYS A 457 -8.84 11.44 8.72
CA LYS A 457 -8.05 10.61 9.62
C LYS A 457 -8.95 9.59 10.35
N VAL A 458 -8.54 8.33 10.37
CA VAL A 458 -9.32 7.27 11.02
C VAL A 458 -9.10 7.29 12.53
N ILE A 459 -10.22 7.33 13.27
CA ILE A 459 -10.28 7.16 14.73
C ILE A 459 -11.22 6.01 15.09
N ARG A 460 -11.22 5.58 16.35
CA ARG A 460 -12.21 4.62 16.85
C ARG A 460 -13.58 5.30 17.01
N PRO A 461 -14.69 4.63 16.68
CA PRO A 461 -16.03 5.12 16.97
C PRO A 461 -16.34 5.04 18.47
N TYR A 462 -17.57 5.40 18.82
CA TYR A 462 -18.12 5.12 20.15
C TYR A 462 -18.14 3.62 20.42
N THR A 463 -18.04 3.26 21.69
CA THR A 463 -18.02 1.86 22.14
C THR A 463 -19.23 1.05 21.64
N SER A 464 -20.41 1.68 21.57
CA SER A 464 -21.65 1.09 21.05
C SER A 464 -21.59 0.67 19.58
N ASP A 465 -20.73 1.31 18.79
CA ASP A 465 -20.78 1.23 17.33
C ASP A 465 -19.69 0.32 16.75
N GLU A 466 -18.78 -0.21 17.56
CA GLU A 466 -17.58 -0.96 17.11
C GLU A 466 -17.92 -2.23 16.31
N THR A 467 -19.12 -2.80 16.53
CA THR A 467 -19.65 -3.97 15.82
C THR A 467 -20.62 -3.63 14.69
N SER A 468 -21.04 -2.37 14.58
CA SER A 468 -22.00 -1.91 13.58
C SER A 468 -21.30 -1.59 12.25
N ASN A 469 -22.06 -1.51 11.14
CA ASN A 469 -21.54 -1.07 9.84
C ASN A 469 -21.81 0.44 9.62
N ILE A 470 -21.58 1.22 10.67
CA ILE A 470 -21.86 2.65 10.74
C ILE A 470 -20.53 3.38 10.99
N ILE A 471 -20.35 4.51 10.32
CA ILE A 471 -19.26 5.44 10.61
C ILE A 471 -19.80 6.74 11.17
N ARG A 472 -18.96 7.47 11.90
CA ARG A 472 -19.31 8.80 12.40
C ARG A 472 -18.49 9.91 11.76
N LEU A 473 -19.18 10.97 11.37
CA LEU A 473 -18.60 12.19 10.80
C LEU A 473 -19.17 13.40 11.52
N THR A 474 -18.38 14.47 11.67
CA THR A 474 -18.94 15.72 12.21
C THR A 474 -19.92 16.33 11.21
N LYS A 475 -20.85 17.15 11.72
CA LYS A 475 -21.78 17.90 10.88
C LYS A 475 -21.10 18.78 9.84
N SER A 476 -19.94 19.36 10.20
CA SER A 476 -19.13 20.16 9.28
C SER A 476 -18.62 19.31 8.11
N THR A 477 -18.07 18.13 8.39
CA THR A 477 -17.55 17.18 7.40
C THR A 477 -18.66 16.65 6.49
N MET A 478 -19.82 16.28 7.05
CA MET A 478 -20.99 15.86 6.28
C MET A 478 -21.45 16.96 5.32
N THR A 479 -21.50 18.19 5.81
CA THR A 479 -21.86 19.36 5.00
C THR A 479 -20.86 19.58 3.86
N LEU A 480 -19.55 19.44 4.11
CA LEU A 480 -18.50 19.58 3.08
C LEU A 480 -18.57 18.48 1.99
N LEU A 481 -19.06 17.29 2.34
CA LEU A 481 -19.35 16.21 1.40
C LEU A 481 -20.70 16.38 0.69
N GLY A 482 -21.59 17.21 1.23
CA GLY A 482 -22.97 17.40 0.75
C GLY A 482 -23.84 16.15 0.99
N ILE A 483 -23.66 15.51 2.15
CA ILE A 483 -24.42 14.35 2.62
C ILE A 483 -25.12 14.68 3.94
N GLU A 484 -26.14 13.91 4.26
CA GLU A 484 -26.90 14.00 5.51
C GLU A 484 -26.69 12.75 6.36
N GLU A 485 -27.18 12.80 7.60
CA GLU A 485 -27.22 11.62 8.46
C GLU A 485 -28.03 10.48 7.81
N ALA A 486 -27.61 9.24 8.07
CA ALA A 486 -28.08 8.00 7.45
C ALA A 486 -27.79 7.84 5.94
N ASP A 487 -27.11 8.81 5.29
CA ASP A 487 -26.63 8.61 3.93
C ASP A 487 -25.50 7.56 3.88
N THR A 488 -25.36 6.92 2.73
CA THR A 488 -24.25 5.98 2.48
C THR A 488 -23.06 6.70 1.87
N VAL A 489 -21.87 6.41 2.38
CA VAL A 489 -20.59 6.83 1.81
C VAL A 489 -19.75 5.63 1.39
N ILE A 490 -18.79 5.88 0.52
CA ILE A 490 -17.76 4.92 0.15
C ILE A 490 -16.45 5.36 0.80
N LEU A 491 -15.87 4.44 1.55
CA LEU A 491 -14.56 4.59 2.17
C LEU A 491 -13.54 3.89 1.30
N SER A 492 -12.45 4.56 0.99
CA SER A 492 -11.39 4.02 0.15
C SER A 492 -10.04 4.16 0.84
N TYR A 493 -9.33 3.05 0.95
CA TYR A 493 -7.95 3.01 1.39
C TYR A 493 -7.16 2.11 0.46
N ARG A 494 -6.19 2.69 -0.26
CA ARG A 494 -5.36 2.00 -1.24
C ARG A 494 -6.22 1.27 -2.30
N ASN A 495 -6.14 -0.05 -2.41
CA ASN A 495 -6.93 -0.86 -3.36
C ASN A 495 -8.27 -1.37 -2.81
N LYS A 496 -8.63 -1.03 -1.58
CA LYS A 496 -9.83 -1.53 -0.91
C LYS A 496 -10.85 -0.44 -0.72
N THR A 497 -12.11 -0.81 -0.86
CA THR A 497 -13.24 0.10 -0.67
C THR A 497 -14.31 -0.58 0.17
N ALA A 498 -15.00 0.19 1.00
CA ALA A 498 -16.10 -0.27 1.85
C ALA A 498 -17.26 0.73 1.77
N LYS A 499 -18.50 0.26 1.94
CA LYS A 499 -19.69 1.11 2.03
C LYS A 499 -20.20 1.11 3.45
N ALA A 500 -20.52 2.30 3.96
CA ALA A 500 -21.00 2.47 5.32
C ALA A 500 -22.06 3.57 5.39
N GLN A 501 -22.97 3.45 6.35
CA GLN A 501 -23.90 4.52 6.70
C GLN A 501 -23.23 5.52 7.63
N VAL A 502 -23.60 6.79 7.50
CA VAL A 502 -23.03 7.88 8.30
C VAL A 502 -23.99 8.28 9.42
N LEU A 503 -23.47 8.42 10.64
CA LEU A 503 -24.12 9.10 11.76
C LEU A 503 -23.33 10.34 12.20
N GLU A 504 -23.99 11.25 12.89
CA GLU A 504 -23.33 12.46 13.41
C GLU A 504 -22.35 12.12 14.54
N MET A 505 -21.19 12.77 14.50
CA MET A 505 -20.21 12.83 15.57
C MET A 505 -20.29 14.23 16.20
N ASN A 506 -20.97 14.33 17.34
CA ASN A 506 -21.25 15.61 18.01
C ASN A 506 -20.60 15.72 19.40
N ASP A 507 -20.36 14.60 20.07
CA ASP A 507 -19.81 14.57 21.42
C ASP A 507 -18.32 14.23 21.42
N LEU A 508 -17.50 15.19 21.89
CA LEU A 508 -16.06 15.02 22.03
C LEU A 508 -15.71 14.15 23.24
N GLU A 509 -16.47 14.19 24.33
CA GLU A 509 -16.21 13.41 25.54
C GLU A 509 -16.41 11.92 25.27
N LEU A 510 -17.48 11.55 24.54
CA LEU A 510 -17.66 10.16 24.10
C LEU A 510 -16.57 9.67 23.14
N ILE A 511 -15.97 10.56 22.34
CA ILE A 511 -14.81 10.21 21.50
C ILE A 511 -13.55 9.99 22.36
N LYS A 512 -13.39 10.78 23.43
CA LYS A 512 -12.26 10.67 24.35
C LYS A 512 -12.25 9.35 25.14
N GLU A 513 -13.40 8.72 25.32
CA GLU A 513 -13.48 7.38 25.92
C GLU A 513 -12.71 6.32 25.11
N THR A 514 -12.65 6.47 23.78
CA THR A 514 -12.04 5.47 22.89
C THR A 514 -10.77 5.95 22.18
N ASN A 515 -10.47 7.26 22.23
CA ASN A 515 -9.34 7.90 21.57
C ASN A 515 -8.69 8.96 22.46
N ILE A 516 -7.37 9.15 22.30
CA ILE A 516 -6.67 10.28 22.92
C ILE A 516 -6.84 11.49 21.99
N MET A 517 -7.71 12.43 22.35
CA MET A 517 -7.99 13.64 21.56
C MET A 517 -8.38 14.83 22.46
N SER A 518 -7.62 15.91 22.39
CA SER A 518 -7.85 17.12 23.20
C SER A 518 -8.72 18.19 22.52
N SER A 519 -8.80 18.17 21.17
CA SER A 519 -9.34 19.28 20.39
C SER A 519 -10.46 18.87 19.41
N SER A 520 -11.50 19.70 19.35
CA SER A 520 -12.57 19.61 18.34
C SER A 520 -12.07 19.86 16.91
N SER A 521 -10.93 20.53 16.73
CA SER A 521 -10.32 20.70 15.40
C SER A 521 -9.86 19.36 14.81
N MET A 522 -9.30 18.47 15.63
CA MET A 522 -8.92 17.11 15.21
C MET A 522 -10.15 16.27 14.90
N MET A 523 -11.23 16.44 15.65
CA MET A 523 -12.51 15.77 15.40
C MET A 523 -13.08 16.10 14.01
N ASN A 524 -12.98 17.36 13.55
CA ASN A 524 -13.50 17.80 12.24
C ASN A 524 -12.76 17.20 11.02
N ILE A 525 -11.50 16.81 11.19
CA ILE A 525 -10.70 16.15 10.14
C ILE A 525 -10.67 14.63 10.29
N SER A 526 -11.47 14.08 11.21
CA SER A 526 -11.48 12.67 11.55
C SER A 526 -12.78 11.97 11.12
N VAL A 527 -12.68 10.66 10.94
CA VAL A 527 -13.78 9.74 10.69
C VAL A 527 -13.68 8.56 11.64
N ALA A 528 -14.76 8.30 12.37
CA ALA A 528 -14.83 7.20 13.31
C ALA A 528 -15.23 5.92 12.57
N VAL A 529 -14.33 4.94 12.50
CA VAL A 529 -14.51 3.72 11.69
C VAL A 529 -14.42 2.45 12.55
N PRO A 530 -15.48 1.62 12.58
CA PRO A 530 -15.51 0.40 13.38
C PRO A 530 -14.51 -0.65 12.92
N SER A 531 -14.09 -1.54 13.83
CA SER A 531 -13.12 -2.61 13.59
C SER A 531 -13.42 -3.44 12.33
N THR A 532 -14.69 -3.80 12.10
CA THR A 532 -15.13 -4.63 10.97
C THR A 532 -14.75 -4.00 9.63
N ILE A 533 -15.03 -2.71 9.47
CA ILE A 533 -14.69 -1.92 8.29
C ILE A 533 -13.18 -1.69 8.22
N ARG A 534 -12.52 -1.37 9.33
CA ARG A 534 -11.05 -1.17 9.37
C ARG A 534 -10.31 -2.41 8.88
N THR A 535 -10.69 -3.60 9.36
CA THR A 535 -10.14 -4.88 8.91
C THR A 535 -10.42 -5.11 7.43
N HIS A 536 -11.63 -4.81 6.94
CA HIS A 536 -11.95 -4.91 5.53
C HIS A 536 -11.03 -4.03 4.66
N LEU A 537 -10.88 -2.76 5.04
CA LEU A 537 -10.00 -1.79 4.37
C LEU A 537 -8.50 -2.11 4.54
N GLY A 538 -8.12 -3.01 5.44
CA GLY A 538 -6.72 -3.32 5.75
C GLY A 538 -6.02 -2.20 6.51
N LEU A 539 -6.78 -1.41 7.27
CA LEU A 539 -6.26 -0.37 8.16
C LEU A 539 -5.66 -1.06 9.38
N ASN A 540 -4.33 -1.17 9.36
CA ASN A 540 -3.58 -1.85 10.41
C ASN A 540 -3.62 -1.03 11.72
N ASN A 541 -3.39 0.28 11.64
CA ASN A 541 -3.37 1.18 12.79
C ASN A 541 -4.46 2.26 12.64
N ILE A 542 -4.86 2.85 13.77
CA ILE A 542 -5.60 4.12 13.78
C ILE A 542 -4.67 5.28 13.35
N GLY A 543 -5.23 6.44 13.05
CA GLY A 543 -4.47 7.61 12.63
C GLY A 543 -4.01 7.60 11.17
N LYS A 544 -4.36 6.55 10.41
CA LYS A 544 -4.21 6.51 8.94
C LYS A 544 -5.29 7.37 8.29
N VAL A 545 -4.93 8.06 7.21
CA VAL A 545 -5.90 8.85 6.43
C VAL A 545 -6.52 8.01 5.32
N ILE A 546 -7.84 8.08 5.22
CA ILE A 546 -8.62 7.43 4.16
C ILE A 546 -9.37 8.46 3.33
N LEU A 547 -9.76 8.06 2.13
CA LEU A 547 -10.61 8.85 1.27
C LEU A 547 -12.08 8.49 1.54
N VAL A 548 -12.89 9.49 1.84
CA VAL A 548 -14.34 9.37 2.03
C VAL A 548 -15.03 10.09 0.89
N GLU A 549 -15.82 9.36 0.12
CA GLU A 549 -16.59 9.88 -1.01
C GLU A 549 -18.08 9.61 -0.81
N ARG A 550 -18.92 10.53 -1.28
CA ARG A 550 -20.38 10.35 -1.25
C ARG A 550 -20.82 9.24 -2.21
N ASP A 551 -21.73 8.35 -1.80
CA ASP A 551 -22.27 7.35 -2.73
C ASP A 551 -23.31 8.00 -3.65
N MET A 552 -22.87 8.39 -4.84
CA MET A 552 -23.70 9.06 -5.84
C MET A 552 -24.87 8.19 -6.31
N THR A 553 -24.72 6.86 -6.27
CA THR A 553 -25.80 5.94 -6.65
C THR A 553 -26.88 5.92 -5.57
N PHE A 554 -26.46 5.91 -4.30
CA PHE A 554 -27.38 6.01 -3.18
C PHE A 554 -28.15 7.34 -3.20
N LEU A 555 -27.44 8.45 -3.43
CA LEU A 555 -28.04 9.79 -3.48
C LEU A 555 -29.03 9.96 -4.63
N LEU A 556 -28.74 9.38 -5.79
CA LEU A 556 -29.70 9.36 -6.90
C LEU A 556 -30.97 8.60 -6.51
N LYS A 557 -30.83 7.44 -5.84
CA LYS A 557 -31.97 6.64 -5.35
C LYS A 557 -32.79 7.38 -4.29
N LYS A 558 -32.11 8.00 -3.31
CA LYS A 558 -32.75 8.81 -2.24
C LYS A 558 -33.61 9.93 -2.84
N ASN A 559 -33.14 10.56 -3.91
CA ASN A 559 -33.83 11.67 -4.56
C ASN A 559 -34.76 11.25 -5.72
N TRP A 560 -34.99 9.94 -5.92
CA TRP A 560 -35.82 9.45 -7.02
C TRP A 560 -37.28 9.91 -6.92
N ASN A 561 -37.83 9.94 -5.70
CA ASN A 561 -39.21 10.38 -5.46
C ASN A 561 -39.43 11.84 -5.90
N ILE A 562 -38.43 12.70 -5.73
CA ILE A 562 -38.49 14.11 -6.13
C ILE A 562 -38.48 14.25 -7.67
N GLN A 563 -37.97 13.24 -8.40
CA GLN A 563 -37.96 13.23 -9.87
C GLN A 563 -39.30 12.79 -10.47
N PHE A 564 -40.15 12.10 -9.72
CA PHE A 564 -41.37 11.48 -10.26
C PHE A 564 -42.35 12.51 -10.84
N VAL A 565 -42.68 13.54 -10.07
CA VAL A 565 -43.64 14.58 -10.48
C VAL A 565 -43.14 15.40 -11.67
N PRO A 566 -41.90 15.93 -11.69
CA PRO A 566 -41.37 16.65 -12.85
C PRO A 566 -41.33 15.82 -14.13
N ILE A 567 -40.97 14.54 -14.04
CA ILE A 567 -40.92 13.64 -15.21
C ILE A 567 -42.33 13.45 -15.79
N ILE A 568 -43.34 13.21 -14.94
CA ILE A 568 -44.73 13.07 -15.39
C ILE A 568 -45.23 14.38 -16.01
N ALA A 569 -44.92 15.52 -15.41
CA ALA A 569 -45.32 16.83 -15.95
C ALA A 569 -44.73 17.07 -17.35
N VAL A 570 -43.43 16.77 -17.54
CA VAL A 570 -42.78 16.83 -18.87
C VAL A 570 -43.44 15.87 -19.85
N MET A 571 -43.72 14.63 -19.44
CA MET A 571 -44.40 13.66 -20.29
C MET A 571 -45.79 14.13 -20.71
N PHE A 572 -46.60 14.60 -19.77
CA PHE A 572 -47.93 15.12 -20.05
C PHE A 572 -47.87 16.33 -20.99
N THR A 573 -46.92 17.23 -20.79
CA THR A 573 -46.75 18.44 -21.60
C THR A 573 -46.38 18.08 -23.05
N VAL A 574 -45.39 17.20 -23.24
CA VAL A 574 -44.94 16.81 -24.59
C VAL A 574 -46.00 16.00 -25.33
N LEU A 575 -46.77 15.15 -24.62
CA LEU A 575 -47.82 14.33 -25.22
C LEU A 575 -49.09 15.14 -25.55
N SER A 576 -49.40 16.19 -24.78
CA SER A 576 -50.59 17.01 -24.97
C SER A 576 -50.49 17.98 -26.15
N VAL A 577 -49.28 18.28 -26.64
CA VAL A 577 -49.08 19.15 -27.80
C VAL A 577 -49.35 18.36 -29.10
N SER A 578 -50.49 18.65 -29.73
CA SER A 578 -50.97 17.98 -30.95
C SER A 578 -50.13 18.28 -32.21
N ILE A 579 -49.36 19.36 -32.21
CA ILE A 579 -48.59 19.84 -33.36
C ILE A 579 -47.33 18.98 -33.62
N PHE A 580 -46.85 18.22 -32.63
CA PHE A 580 -45.62 17.44 -32.74
C PHE A 580 -45.87 16.04 -33.31
N THR A 581 -45.07 15.65 -34.30
CA THR A 581 -45.02 14.26 -34.80
C THR A 581 -44.44 13.32 -33.73
N THR A 582 -44.72 12.02 -33.83
CA THR A 582 -44.27 11.00 -32.87
C THR A 582 -42.75 11.02 -32.65
N TRP A 583 -41.96 11.19 -33.71
CA TRP A 583 -40.50 11.28 -33.61
C TRP A 583 -40.02 12.54 -32.89
N ILE A 584 -40.69 13.68 -33.12
CA ILE A 584 -40.41 14.93 -32.41
C ILE A 584 -40.74 14.76 -30.92
N ARG A 585 -41.87 14.14 -30.58
CA ARG A 585 -42.22 13.85 -29.17
C ARG A 585 -41.16 12.99 -28.48
N ILE A 586 -40.68 11.93 -29.13
CA ILE A 586 -39.61 11.07 -28.59
C ILE A 586 -38.32 11.88 -28.38
N LEU A 587 -37.93 12.71 -29.35
CA LEU A 587 -36.74 13.56 -29.25
C LEU A 587 -36.86 14.57 -28.09
N LEU A 588 -38.03 15.21 -27.96
CA LEU A 588 -38.31 16.18 -26.89
C LEU A 588 -38.28 15.50 -25.51
N LEU A 589 -38.83 14.29 -25.36
CA LEU A 589 -38.73 13.53 -24.11
C LEU A 589 -37.28 13.17 -23.78
N LEU A 590 -36.51 12.74 -24.77
CA LEU A 590 -35.09 12.38 -24.60
C LEU A 590 -34.24 13.60 -24.19
N LEU A 591 -34.64 14.81 -24.57
CA LEU A 591 -33.98 16.06 -24.18
C LEU A 591 -34.48 16.61 -22.84
N PHE A 592 -35.80 16.77 -22.68
CA PHE A 592 -36.40 17.46 -21.54
C PHE A 592 -36.47 16.64 -20.27
N VAL A 593 -36.56 15.30 -20.35
CA VAL A 593 -36.52 14.46 -19.14
C VAL A 593 -35.15 14.56 -18.46
N PRO A 594 -34.01 14.36 -19.16
CA PRO A 594 -32.71 14.61 -18.57
C PRO A 594 -32.50 16.06 -18.12
N LEU A 595 -32.99 17.05 -18.88
CA LEU A 595 -32.89 18.46 -18.48
C LEU A 595 -33.67 18.74 -17.18
N SER A 596 -34.88 18.23 -17.06
CA SER A 596 -35.69 18.33 -15.84
C SER A 596 -34.98 17.67 -14.67
N MET A 597 -34.47 16.44 -14.85
CA MET A 597 -33.70 15.76 -13.80
C MET A 597 -32.46 16.56 -13.39
N TYR A 598 -31.78 17.17 -14.36
CA TYR A 598 -30.64 18.03 -14.10
C TYR A 598 -31.03 19.25 -13.25
N VAL A 599 -32.13 19.94 -13.58
CA VAL A 599 -32.60 21.09 -12.81
C VAL A 599 -33.05 20.68 -11.41
N THR A 600 -33.83 19.62 -11.25
CA THR A 600 -34.32 19.17 -9.94
C THR A 600 -33.18 18.70 -9.02
N LEU A 601 -32.18 18.01 -9.58
CA LEU A 601 -30.98 17.59 -8.83
C LEU A 601 -29.97 18.73 -8.60
N SER A 602 -30.25 19.95 -9.08
CA SER A 602 -29.37 21.11 -8.84
C SER A 602 -29.17 21.39 -7.36
N ARG A 603 -30.20 21.19 -6.52
CA ARG A 603 -30.09 21.32 -5.05
C ARG A 603 -29.03 20.38 -4.46
N VAL A 604 -29.01 19.13 -4.95
CA VAL A 604 -28.03 18.11 -4.53
C VAL A 604 -26.62 18.53 -4.97
N ARG A 605 -26.45 19.04 -6.20
CA ARG A 605 -25.15 19.57 -6.67
C ARG A 605 -24.71 20.82 -5.91
N TYR A 606 -25.65 21.72 -5.61
CA TYR A 606 -25.38 22.98 -4.94
C TYR A 606 -24.91 22.80 -3.50
N SER A 607 -25.33 21.70 -2.84
CA SER A 607 -24.78 21.27 -1.54
C SER A 607 -23.24 21.14 -1.55
N ILE A 608 -22.63 20.95 -2.72
CA ILE A 608 -21.18 20.83 -2.91
C ILE A 608 -20.52 22.18 -3.23
N SER A 609 -21.23 23.08 -3.92
CA SER A 609 -20.66 24.29 -4.53
C SER A 609 -20.59 25.49 -3.57
N ASN A 610 -21.54 25.62 -2.65
CA ASN A 610 -21.76 26.89 -1.94
C ASN A 610 -20.85 27.14 -0.72
N LYS A 611 -19.81 26.31 -0.51
CA LYS A 611 -18.89 26.47 0.62
C LYS A 611 -17.41 26.35 0.23
N LYS A 612 -17.09 26.71 -1.03
CA LYS A 612 -15.72 27.04 -1.44
C LYS A 612 -15.32 28.48 -1.05
N GLN A 613 -16.26 29.27 -0.54
CA GLN A 613 -16.08 30.66 -0.12
C GLN A 613 -16.85 30.89 1.19
N SER A 614 -16.23 30.53 2.31
CA SER A 614 -16.49 31.14 3.62
C SER A 614 -15.23 31.01 4.46
#